data_AF-A0A3B8V5X9-F1
#
_entry.id   AF-A0A3B8V5X9-F1
#
_cell.length_a   1.000
_cell.length_b   1.000
_cell.length_c   1.000
_cell.angle_alpha   90.00
_cell.angle_beta   90.00
_cell.angle_gamma   90.00
#
_symmetry.space_group_name_H-M   'P 1'
#
loop_
_entity.id
_entity.type
_entity.pdbx_description
1 polymer ?
#
loop_
_entity_poly.entity_id
_entity_poly.type
_entity_poly.pdbx_seq_one_letter_code
_entity_poly.pdbx_strand_id
1 'polypeptide(L)'
;FLDIYIERDLKKGLITETQAQEYIDHFVMKLRIVKFMRIREYNELFSGDPTWVTESIGGMGEDGRTLVTKTAFRILHTLDNLGPAPEPNLTVLWARALPENFKKFCADLSIRTSSLQYESDELMRPLMGDDYCIACCVSCMREGKDMQFFGARANLAKCLLYAINGGRDELLKDKNGKPFQVAPEFPVIEGDGPLNYDEVVKRYD
;
A
#
# COMPACT_ATOMS: atom_id res chain seq x y z
N PHE A 1 16.32 -0.63 -11.35
CA PHE A 1 16.52 -0.72 -12.81
C PHE A 1 17.10 0.56 -13.44
N LEU A 2 16.41 1.71 -13.41
CA LEU A 2 16.78 2.92 -14.18
C LEU A 2 18.20 3.46 -13.93
N ASP A 3 18.72 3.32 -12.70
CA ASP A 3 20.03 3.84 -12.31
C ASP A 3 21.19 3.31 -13.17
N ILE A 4 21.11 2.09 -13.70
CA ILE A 4 22.19 1.52 -14.52
C ILE A 4 22.42 2.32 -15.81
N TYR A 5 21.37 2.93 -16.37
CA TYR A 5 21.44 3.75 -17.58
C TYR A 5 21.93 5.17 -17.23
N ILE A 6 21.40 5.75 -16.16
CA ILE A 6 21.81 7.07 -15.68
C ILE A 6 23.29 7.07 -15.28
N GLU A 7 23.73 6.09 -14.49
CA GLU A 7 25.12 5.98 -14.05
C GLU A 7 26.07 5.74 -15.23
N ARG A 8 25.65 4.97 -16.25
CA ARG A 8 26.42 4.81 -17.48
C ARG A 8 26.61 6.14 -18.21
N ASP A 9 25.55 6.93 -18.33
CA ASP A 9 25.58 8.18 -19.10
C ASP A 9 26.32 9.29 -18.34
N LEU A 10 26.22 9.32 -17.01
CA LEU A 10 27.05 10.15 -16.13
C LEU A 10 28.54 9.82 -16.30
N LYS A 11 28.92 8.53 -16.27
CA LYS A 11 30.32 8.11 -16.44
C LYS A 11 30.91 8.46 -17.81
N LYS A 12 30.07 8.51 -18.83
CA LYS A 12 30.46 8.93 -20.18
C LYS A 12 30.44 10.45 -20.38
N GLY A 13 30.01 11.22 -19.37
CA GLY A 13 29.86 12.66 -19.46
C GLY A 13 28.77 13.11 -20.45
N LEU A 14 27.79 12.25 -20.74
CA LEU A 14 26.69 12.55 -21.67
C LEU A 14 25.61 13.41 -21.01
N ILE A 15 25.46 13.27 -19.70
CA ILE A 15 24.51 14.01 -18.87
C ILE A 15 25.21 14.46 -17.59
N THR A 16 24.64 15.48 -16.95
CA THR A 16 25.01 15.93 -15.60
C THR A 16 24.06 15.35 -14.55
N GLU A 17 24.41 15.45 -13.26
CA GLU A 17 23.52 15.05 -12.17
C GLU A 17 22.22 15.86 -12.17
N THR A 18 22.29 17.15 -12.48
CA THR A 18 21.10 18.01 -12.63
C THR A 18 20.18 17.52 -13.73
N GLN A 19 20.72 17.13 -14.88
CA GLN A 19 19.91 16.57 -15.98
C GLN A 19 19.32 15.20 -15.61
N ALA A 20 20.08 14.36 -14.89
CA ALA A 20 19.55 13.10 -14.39
C ALA A 20 18.37 13.31 -13.42
N GLN A 21 18.46 14.29 -12.51
CA GLN A 21 17.34 14.65 -11.63
C GLN A 21 16.16 15.21 -12.44
N GLU A 22 16.40 16.09 -13.42
CA GLU A 22 15.35 16.64 -14.29
C GLU A 22 14.56 15.53 -15.02
N TYR A 23 15.23 14.47 -15.47
CA TYR A 23 14.56 13.33 -16.10
C TYR A 23 13.64 12.59 -15.13
N ILE A 24 14.11 12.39 -13.88
CA ILE A 24 13.32 11.74 -12.83
C ILE A 24 12.14 12.64 -12.41
N ASP A 25 12.37 13.95 -12.27
CA ASP A 25 11.32 14.92 -11.96
C ASP A 25 10.24 14.91 -13.05
N HIS A 26 10.62 14.99 -14.32
CA HIS A 26 9.68 14.91 -15.44
C HIS A 26 8.93 13.58 -15.50
N PHE A 27 9.61 12.46 -15.23
CA PHE A 27 8.97 11.15 -15.15
C PHE A 27 7.91 11.12 -14.05
N VAL A 28 8.28 11.52 -12.82
CA VAL A 28 7.37 11.58 -11.66
C VAL A 28 6.22 12.56 -11.89
N MET A 29 6.46 13.71 -12.54
CA MET A 29 5.40 14.63 -12.95
C MET A 29 4.35 13.95 -13.83
N LYS A 30 4.74 13.01 -14.70
CA LYS A 30 3.77 12.26 -15.51
C LYS A 30 2.99 11.24 -14.69
N LEU A 31 3.61 10.61 -13.70
CA LEU A 31 2.90 9.70 -12.80
C LEU A 31 1.86 10.45 -11.95
N ARG A 32 2.16 11.69 -11.52
CA ARG A 32 1.26 12.57 -10.74
C ARG A 32 -0.03 13.00 -11.47
N ILE A 33 -0.05 12.93 -12.80
CA ILE A 33 -1.19 13.40 -13.61
C ILE A 33 -2.05 12.27 -14.17
N VAL A 34 -1.77 11.02 -13.80
CA VAL A 34 -2.66 9.89 -14.13
C VAL A 34 -4.01 10.14 -13.47
N LYS A 35 -5.10 10.00 -14.25
CA LYS A 35 -6.47 10.21 -13.79
C LYS A 35 -7.40 9.23 -14.47
N PHE A 36 -8.42 8.81 -13.73
CA PHE A 36 -9.49 7.95 -14.22
C PHE A 36 -10.84 8.59 -13.93
N MET A 37 -11.77 8.49 -14.86
CA MET A 37 -13.16 8.92 -14.61
C MET A 37 -13.81 7.91 -13.66
N ARG A 38 -14.32 8.38 -12.52
CA ARG A 38 -14.95 7.56 -11.47
C ARG A 38 -16.36 8.05 -11.15
N ILE A 39 -17.24 7.11 -10.81
CA ILE A 39 -18.58 7.40 -10.27
C ILE A 39 -18.50 7.79 -8.79
N ARG A 40 -19.56 8.38 -8.25
CA ARG A 40 -19.59 8.85 -6.85
C ARG A 40 -19.38 7.71 -5.86
N GLU A 41 -20.03 6.56 -6.10
CA GLU A 41 -19.97 5.37 -5.24
C GLU A 41 -18.55 4.81 -5.13
N TYR A 42 -17.72 4.98 -6.17
CA TYR A 42 -16.31 4.64 -6.12
C TYR A 42 -15.54 5.57 -5.16
N ASN A 43 -15.79 6.88 -5.22
CA ASN A 43 -15.11 7.87 -4.39
C ASN A 43 -15.47 7.74 -2.90
N GLU A 44 -16.65 7.21 -2.58
CA GLU A 44 -17.06 6.90 -1.20
C GLU A 44 -16.26 5.71 -0.62
N LEU A 45 -15.86 4.76 -1.47
CA LEU A 45 -15.05 3.60 -1.08
C LEU A 45 -13.54 3.88 -1.13
N PHE A 46 -13.10 4.64 -2.12
CA PHE A 46 -11.72 4.96 -2.43
C PHE A 46 -11.53 6.48 -2.51
N SER A 47 -11.48 7.12 -1.34
CA SER A 47 -11.37 8.57 -1.21
C SER A 47 -10.01 9.10 -1.66
N GLY A 48 -9.97 10.35 -2.15
CA GLY A 48 -8.72 11.05 -2.45
C GLY A 48 -8.25 10.92 -3.90
N ASP A 49 -9.10 10.40 -4.79
CA ASP A 49 -8.77 10.15 -6.21
C ASP A 49 -7.46 9.35 -6.41
N PRO A 50 -7.31 8.20 -5.72
CA PRO A 50 -6.07 7.42 -5.76
C PRO A 50 -5.92 6.70 -7.10
N THR A 51 -4.67 6.60 -7.54
CA THR A 51 -4.28 5.82 -8.71
C THR A 51 -3.38 4.63 -8.36
N TRP A 52 -2.72 4.68 -7.19
CA TRP A 52 -1.76 3.71 -6.69
C TRP A 52 -0.67 3.39 -7.71
N VAL A 53 -0.09 4.43 -8.32
CA VAL A 53 1.12 4.26 -9.14
C VAL A 53 2.28 4.06 -8.18
N THR A 54 2.45 2.82 -7.75
CA THR A 54 3.33 2.46 -6.64
C THR A 54 4.73 2.17 -7.14
N GLU A 55 5.71 2.87 -6.58
CA GLU A 55 7.13 2.63 -6.86
C GLU A 55 7.77 1.97 -5.63
N SER A 56 8.37 0.80 -5.84
CA SER A 56 9.07 0.05 -4.80
C SER A 56 10.56 0.42 -4.80
N ILE A 57 11.04 1.02 -3.71
CA ILE A 57 12.33 1.71 -3.66
C ILE A 57 13.27 1.03 -2.67
N GLY A 58 14.48 0.72 -3.13
CA GLY A 58 15.53 0.18 -2.28
C GLY A 58 15.41 -1.32 -2.07
N GLY A 59 15.46 -1.77 -0.82
CA GLY A 59 15.55 -3.19 -0.48
C GLY A 59 16.99 -3.74 -0.53
N MET A 60 17.10 -5.05 -0.34
CA MET A 60 18.35 -5.80 -0.41
C MET A 60 18.25 -6.93 -1.43
N GLY A 61 19.37 -7.31 -2.01
CA GLY A 61 19.49 -8.51 -2.85
C GLY A 61 19.55 -9.77 -2.01
N GLU A 62 19.22 -10.91 -2.62
CA GLU A 62 19.42 -12.23 -2.01
C GLU A 62 20.91 -12.53 -1.74
N ASP A 63 21.80 -11.84 -2.46
CA ASP A 63 23.25 -11.88 -2.26
C ASP A 63 23.77 -11.01 -1.09
N GLY A 64 22.87 -10.32 -0.37
CA GLY A 64 23.18 -9.49 0.79
C GLY A 64 23.62 -8.06 0.48
N ARG A 65 23.82 -7.70 -0.79
CA ARG A 65 24.08 -6.30 -1.17
C ARG A 65 22.79 -5.49 -1.12
N THR A 66 22.90 -4.18 -0.94
CA THR A 66 21.72 -3.30 -1.03
C THR A 66 21.32 -3.06 -2.49
N LEU A 67 20.02 -2.91 -2.74
CA LEU A 67 19.47 -2.46 -4.02
C LEU A 67 19.23 -0.94 -4.05
N VAL A 68 19.59 -0.22 -2.98
CA VAL A 68 19.60 1.24 -2.95
C VAL A 68 20.63 1.77 -3.94
N THR A 69 20.19 2.70 -4.78
CA THR A 69 20.98 3.35 -5.83
C THR A 69 20.86 4.87 -5.73
N LYS A 70 21.64 5.62 -6.54
CA LYS A 70 21.47 7.09 -6.58
C LYS A 70 20.07 7.47 -7.06
N THR A 71 19.50 6.75 -8.03
CA THR A 71 18.12 7.00 -8.48
C THR A 71 17.08 6.78 -7.37
N ALA A 72 17.31 5.91 -6.38
CA ALA A 72 16.43 5.82 -5.23
C ALA A 72 16.34 7.16 -4.48
N PHE A 73 17.48 7.85 -4.30
CA PHE A 73 17.50 9.20 -3.74
C PHE A 73 16.85 10.21 -4.69
N ARG A 74 17.11 10.15 -6.01
CA ARG A 74 16.50 11.07 -6.99
C ARG A 74 14.99 11.00 -7.02
N ILE A 75 14.42 9.79 -6.99
CA ILE A 75 12.97 9.55 -6.95
C ILE A 75 12.38 10.16 -5.69
N LEU A 76 12.97 9.89 -4.53
CA LEU A 76 12.50 10.44 -3.26
C LEU A 76 12.67 11.98 -3.21
N HIS A 77 13.76 12.51 -3.75
CA HIS A 77 14.04 13.95 -3.79
C HIS A 77 13.04 14.74 -4.67
N THR A 78 12.23 14.06 -5.50
CA THR A 78 11.10 14.72 -6.17
C THR A 78 10.09 15.32 -5.19
N LEU A 79 10.01 14.82 -3.95
CA LEU A 79 9.20 15.44 -2.89
C LEU A 79 9.74 16.79 -2.41
N ASP A 80 11.03 17.08 -2.63
CA ASP A 80 11.63 18.39 -2.38
C ASP A 80 11.46 19.30 -3.60
N ASN A 81 11.84 18.83 -4.79
CA ASN A 81 11.82 19.63 -6.02
C ASN A 81 10.40 19.98 -6.48
N LEU A 82 9.49 19.00 -6.45
CA LEU A 82 8.11 19.13 -6.93
C LEU A 82 7.10 19.31 -5.79
N GLY A 83 7.58 19.31 -4.55
CA GLY A 83 6.77 19.32 -3.33
C GLY A 83 6.10 17.97 -3.01
N PRO A 84 5.54 17.85 -1.79
CA PRO A 84 4.83 16.67 -1.33
C PRO A 84 3.62 16.33 -2.21
N ALA A 85 3.43 15.05 -2.51
CA ALA A 85 2.28 14.56 -3.27
C ALA A 85 1.94 13.13 -2.84
N PRO A 86 0.65 12.75 -2.91
CA PRO A 86 0.22 11.38 -2.63
C PRO A 86 0.59 10.38 -3.74
N GLU A 87 0.90 10.88 -4.94
CA GLU A 87 1.30 10.06 -6.10
C GLU A 87 2.65 10.55 -6.66
N PRO A 88 3.46 9.66 -7.25
CA PRO A 88 3.35 8.21 -7.16
C PRO A 88 3.39 7.75 -5.69
N ASN A 89 2.80 6.60 -5.39
CA ASN A 89 2.86 6.01 -4.06
C ASN A 89 4.27 5.47 -3.80
N LEU A 90 5.12 6.27 -3.15
CA LEU A 90 6.53 5.96 -2.92
C LEU A 90 6.67 5.00 -1.72
N THR A 91 7.00 3.74 -2.00
CA THR A 91 7.10 2.68 -1.00
C THR A 91 8.54 2.22 -0.83
N VAL A 92 9.13 2.49 0.34
CA VAL A 92 10.48 2.05 0.68
C VAL A 92 10.45 0.61 1.18
N LEU A 93 11.16 -0.27 0.48
CA LEU A 93 11.40 -1.65 0.90
C LEU A 93 12.44 -1.64 2.03
N TRP A 94 11.96 -1.68 3.26
CA TRP A 94 12.76 -1.45 4.47
C TRP A 94 13.41 -2.73 4.99
N ALA A 95 14.72 -2.68 5.20
CA ALA A 95 15.50 -3.71 5.89
C ALA A 95 16.48 -3.07 6.89
N ARG A 96 16.83 -3.79 7.96
CA ARG A 96 17.81 -3.30 8.96
C ARG A 96 19.17 -3.04 8.33
N ALA A 97 19.55 -3.88 7.36
CA ALA A 97 20.81 -3.83 6.64
C ALA A 97 20.90 -2.73 5.57
N LEU A 98 19.85 -1.92 5.37
CA LEU A 98 19.91 -0.78 4.46
C LEU A 98 21.02 0.20 4.86
N PRO A 99 21.65 0.90 3.89
CA PRO A 99 22.64 1.93 4.17
C PRO A 99 22.12 3.00 5.13
N GLU A 100 22.93 3.35 6.13
CA GLU A 100 22.52 4.28 7.20
C GLU A 100 22.09 5.66 6.67
N ASN A 101 22.78 6.17 5.65
CA ASN A 101 22.45 7.45 5.05
C ASN A 101 21.11 7.42 4.31
N PHE A 102 20.74 6.29 3.70
CA PHE A 102 19.45 6.14 3.04
C PHE A 102 18.32 6.10 4.08
N LYS A 103 18.49 5.33 5.17
CA LYS A 103 17.53 5.30 6.28
C LYS A 103 17.28 6.69 6.87
N LYS A 104 18.35 7.46 7.13
CA LYS A 104 18.27 8.84 7.63
C LYS A 104 17.57 9.77 6.65
N PHE A 105 17.88 9.65 5.36
CA PHE A 105 17.26 10.47 4.32
C PHE A 105 15.75 10.19 4.21
N CYS A 106 15.34 8.92 4.19
CA CYS A 106 13.91 8.57 4.18
C CYS A 106 13.20 9.07 5.44
N ALA A 107 13.82 8.92 6.63
CA ALA A 107 13.23 9.39 7.88
C ALA A 107 13.04 10.93 7.90
N ASP A 108 14.06 11.69 7.48
CA ASP A 108 13.95 13.15 7.33
C ASP A 108 12.82 13.54 6.36
N LEU A 109 12.75 12.86 5.20
CA LEU A 109 11.73 13.13 4.20
C LEU A 109 10.33 12.79 4.72
N SER A 110 10.16 11.70 5.45
CA SER A 110 8.90 11.36 6.13
C SER A 110 8.49 12.44 7.14
N ILE A 111 9.42 12.94 7.96
CA ILE A 111 9.14 14.02 8.92
C ILE A 111 8.64 15.27 8.19
N ARG A 112 9.26 15.65 7.08
CA ARG A 112 8.96 16.90 6.38
C ARG A 112 7.71 16.81 5.49
N THR A 113 7.40 15.63 4.95
CA THR A 113 6.42 15.49 3.85
C THR A 113 5.25 14.57 4.17
N SER A 114 5.40 13.64 5.12
CA SER A 114 4.42 12.57 5.41
C SER A 114 3.93 11.82 4.15
N SER A 115 4.77 11.71 3.11
CA SER A 115 4.40 11.19 1.79
C SER A 115 5.09 9.86 1.42
N LEU A 116 5.67 9.16 2.41
CA LEU A 116 6.36 7.87 2.18
C LEU A 116 5.65 6.74 2.92
N GLN A 117 5.58 5.58 2.27
CA GLN A 117 5.23 4.31 2.86
C GLN A 117 6.47 3.45 3.08
N TYR A 118 6.41 2.54 4.06
CA TYR A 118 7.46 1.58 4.34
C TYR A 118 6.89 0.17 4.42
N GLU A 119 7.56 -0.78 3.76
CA GLU A 119 7.16 -2.18 3.71
C GLU A 119 8.33 -3.08 4.09
N SER A 120 8.08 -4.17 4.80
CA SER A 120 9.15 -5.00 5.38
C SER A 120 9.81 -5.91 4.34
N ASP A 121 10.94 -5.48 3.82
CA ASP A 121 11.74 -6.26 2.86
C ASP A 121 12.31 -7.54 3.46
N GLU A 122 12.62 -7.52 4.75
CA GLU A 122 13.10 -8.71 5.46
C GLU A 122 12.06 -9.84 5.53
N LEU A 123 10.77 -9.49 5.54
CA LEU A 123 9.68 -10.47 5.57
C LEU A 123 9.29 -10.92 4.16
N MET A 124 9.32 -10.02 3.18
CA MET A 124 8.83 -10.31 1.82
C MET A 124 9.89 -10.93 0.91
N ARG A 125 11.14 -10.47 0.97
CA ARG A 125 12.24 -10.96 0.11
C ARG A 125 12.44 -12.48 0.18
N PRO A 126 12.42 -13.15 1.36
CA PRO A 126 12.57 -14.61 1.42
C PRO A 126 11.44 -15.39 0.72
N LEU A 127 10.29 -14.76 0.49
CA LEU A 127 9.12 -15.38 -0.15
C LEU A 127 9.04 -15.06 -1.64
N MET A 128 9.45 -13.85 -2.02
CA MET A 128 9.26 -13.33 -3.38
C MET A 128 10.56 -13.22 -4.19
N GLY A 129 11.73 -13.36 -3.57
CA GLY A 129 13.02 -13.01 -4.17
C GLY A 129 13.31 -11.52 -4.06
N ASP A 130 14.30 -11.02 -4.80
CA ASP A 130 14.80 -9.63 -4.72
C ASP A 130 14.39 -8.73 -5.90
N ASP A 131 13.48 -9.20 -6.75
CA ASP A 131 12.87 -8.46 -7.86
C ASP A 131 11.33 -8.49 -7.76
N TYR A 132 10.82 -8.22 -6.55
CA TYR A 132 9.39 -8.08 -6.28
C TYR A 132 9.02 -6.60 -6.14
N CYS A 133 7.75 -6.30 -6.34
CA CYS A 133 7.18 -4.98 -6.14
C CYS A 133 5.97 -5.05 -5.22
N ILE A 134 5.50 -3.88 -4.78
CA ILE A 134 4.24 -3.70 -4.07
C ILE A 134 3.17 -3.22 -5.06
N ALA A 135 2.11 -4.00 -5.18
CA ALA A 135 0.91 -3.61 -5.89
C ALA A 135 -0.08 -2.92 -4.95
N CYS A 136 -0.66 -1.81 -5.41
CA CYS A 136 -1.63 -1.01 -4.68
C CYS A 136 -1.08 -0.44 -3.36
N CYS A 137 -1.47 -1.01 -2.22
CA CYS A 137 -0.98 -0.55 -0.92
C CYS A 137 0.13 -1.44 -0.38
N VAL A 138 -0.12 -2.74 -0.17
CA VAL A 138 0.75 -3.61 0.64
C VAL A 138 1.00 -4.99 0.03
N SER A 139 0.50 -5.21 -1.18
CA SER A 139 0.48 -6.55 -1.77
C SER A 139 1.75 -6.83 -2.55
N CYS A 140 2.67 -7.62 -1.99
CA CYS A 140 3.87 -8.02 -2.72
C CYS A 140 3.58 -9.01 -3.86
N MET A 141 4.30 -8.86 -4.97
CA MET A 141 4.24 -9.75 -6.13
C MET A 141 5.58 -9.76 -6.86
N ARG A 142 5.96 -10.91 -7.44
CA ARG A 142 7.12 -10.99 -8.32
C ARG A 142 6.84 -10.27 -9.61
N GLU A 143 7.66 -9.29 -9.95
CA GLU A 143 7.43 -8.41 -11.09
C GLU A 143 7.32 -9.23 -12.39
N GLY A 144 6.27 -8.99 -13.16
CA GLY A 144 5.98 -9.69 -14.41
C GLY A 144 5.72 -11.20 -14.32
N LYS A 145 5.67 -11.80 -13.12
CA LYS A 145 5.50 -13.25 -12.91
C LYS A 145 4.23 -13.61 -12.16
N ASP A 146 3.81 -12.76 -11.23
CA ASP A 146 2.62 -12.97 -10.43
C ASP A 146 1.52 -11.96 -10.78
N MET A 147 0.28 -12.31 -10.44
CA MET A 147 -0.83 -11.36 -10.39
C MET A 147 -1.77 -11.77 -9.25
N GLN A 148 -2.59 -10.81 -8.80
CA GLN A 148 -3.57 -11.05 -7.74
C GLN A 148 -4.97 -10.73 -8.23
N PHE A 149 -5.94 -11.58 -7.88
CA PHE A 149 -7.35 -11.26 -8.09
C PHE A 149 -7.84 -10.40 -6.92
N PHE A 150 -8.15 -9.14 -7.22
CA PHE A 150 -8.55 -8.17 -6.22
C PHE A 150 -9.94 -8.49 -5.64
N GLY A 151 -10.01 -8.72 -4.33
CA GLY A 151 -11.23 -9.10 -3.60
C GLY A 151 -11.84 -8.01 -2.71
N ALA A 152 -11.35 -6.77 -2.79
CA ALA A 152 -11.72 -5.69 -1.86
C ALA A 152 -11.54 -6.12 -0.38
N ARG A 153 -12.59 -6.01 0.44
CA ARG A 153 -12.57 -6.39 1.87
C ARG A 153 -13.95 -6.82 2.36
N ALA A 154 -13.96 -7.68 3.37
CA ALA A 154 -15.16 -8.00 4.15
C ALA A 154 -15.17 -7.21 5.47
N ASN A 155 -16.36 -6.88 5.99
CA ASN A 155 -16.52 -6.19 7.27
C ASN A 155 -16.69 -7.21 8.41
N LEU A 156 -15.56 -7.61 9.01
CA LEU A 156 -15.54 -8.60 10.11
C LEU A 156 -16.27 -8.12 11.37
N ALA A 157 -16.27 -6.80 11.63
CA ALA A 157 -17.02 -6.25 12.76
C ALA A 157 -18.54 -6.44 12.57
N LYS A 158 -19.05 -6.30 11.34
CA LYS A 158 -20.45 -6.60 11.04
C LYS A 158 -20.75 -8.10 11.13
N CYS A 159 -19.83 -8.96 10.69
CA CYS A 159 -19.96 -10.40 10.86
C CYS A 159 -20.10 -10.78 12.34
N LEU A 160 -19.34 -10.12 13.24
CA LEU A 160 -19.49 -10.30 14.69
C LEU A 160 -20.88 -9.88 15.19
N LEU A 161 -21.38 -8.72 14.76
CA LEU A 161 -22.74 -8.29 15.12
C LEU A 161 -23.80 -9.26 14.60
N TYR A 162 -23.60 -9.82 13.40
CA TYR A 162 -24.50 -10.81 12.84
C TYR A 162 -24.47 -12.10 13.67
N ALA A 163 -23.30 -12.56 14.09
CA ALA A 163 -23.15 -13.72 14.99
C ALA A 163 -23.90 -13.54 16.31
N ILE A 164 -23.98 -12.32 16.83
CA ILE A 164 -24.74 -11.99 18.05
C ILE A 164 -26.25 -11.91 17.75
N ASN A 165 -26.63 -11.29 16.63
CA ASN A 165 -28.01 -10.93 16.29
C ASN A 165 -28.77 -11.99 15.46
N GLY A 166 -28.28 -13.23 15.40
CA GLY A 166 -28.96 -14.30 14.65
C GLY A 166 -28.92 -14.10 13.12
N GLY A 167 -27.88 -13.42 12.62
CA GLY A 167 -27.69 -13.13 11.19
C GLY A 167 -28.40 -11.87 10.69
N ARG A 168 -28.98 -11.08 11.60
CA ARG A 168 -29.75 -9.88 11.28
C ARG A 168 -28.92 -8.61 11.41
N ASP A 169 -29.20 -7.68 10.51
CA ASP A 169 -28.60 -6.35 10.50
C ASP A 169 -29.17 -5.48 11.62
N GLU A 170 -28.29 -4.83 12.36
CA GLU A 170 -28.62 -3.96 13.49
C GLU A 170 -29.22 -2.60 13.07
N LEU A 171 -29.02 -2.18 11.81
CA LEU A 171 -29.50 -0.90 11.28
C LEU A 171 -30.57 -1.08 10.19
N LEU A 172 -30.40 -2.07 9.31
CA LEU A 172 -31.29 -2.28 8.18
C LEU A 172 -32.61 -2.93 8.61
N LYS A 173 -33.70 -2.46 8.00
CA LYS A 173 -35.04 -3.01 8.20
C LYS A 173 -35.61 -3.55 6.89
N ASP A 174 -36.37 -4.63 6.99
CA ASP A 174 -37.19 -5.14 5.90
C ASP A 174 -38.41 -4.22 5.64
N LYS A 175 -39.18 -4.57 4.60
CA LYS A 175 -40.42 -3.85 4.23
C LYS A 175 -41.48 -3.77 5.33
N ASN A 176 -41.39 -4.61 6.36
CA ASN A 176 -42.32 -4.67 7.49
C ASN A 176 -41.74 -3.97 8.74
N GLY A 177 -40.56 -3.34 8.64
CA GLY A 177 -39.89 -2.67 9.74
C GLY A 177 -39.12 -3.59 10.69
N LYS A 178 -38.96 -4.89 10.37
CA LYS A 178 -38.18 -5.84 11.17
C LYS A 178 -36.70 -5.80 10.78
N PRO A 179 -35.75 -6.15 11.67
CA PRO A 179 -34.33 -6.25 11.32
C PRO A 179 -34.12 -7.14 10.09
N PHE A 180 -33.34 -6.67 9.12
CA PHE A 180 -33.15 -7.36 7.85
C PHE A 180 -32.24 -8.58 8.01
N GLN A 181 -32.68 -9.76 7.55
CA GLN A 181 -31.89 -10.99 7.59
C GLN A 181 -30.84 -10.98 6.47
N VAL A 182 -29.56 -10.87 6.82
CA VAL A 182 -28.45 -10.78 5.84
C VAL A 182 -27.69 -12.10 5.73
N ALA A 183 -27.42 -12.76 6.85
CA ALA A 183 -26.77 -14.07 6.92
C ALA A 183 -27.82 -15.18 7.12
N PRO A 184 -27.45 -16.48 7.05
CA PRO A 184 -28.34 -17.56 7.47
C PRO A 184 -28.94 -17.31 8.85
N GLU A 185 -30.16 -17.77 9.10
CA GLU A 185 -30.80 -17.62 10.40
C GLU A 185 -30.19 -18.61 11.41
N PHE A 186 -29.77 -18.09 12.56
CA PHE A 186 -29.29 -18.86 13.69
C PHE A 186 -29.80 -18.23 14.99
N PRO A 187 -29.76 -18.94 16.13
CA PRO A 187 -30.24 -18.39 17.40
C PRO A 187 -29.59 -17.05 17.71
N VAL A 188 -30.33 -16.16 18.38
CA VAL A 188 -29.81 -14.89 18.92
C VAL A 188 -29.12 -15.19 20.26
N ILE A 189 -28.14 -14.39 20.67
CA ILE A 189 -27.62 -14.49 22.05
C ILE A 189 -28.67 -13.89 22.98
N GLU A 190 -29.14 -14.67 23.95
CA GLU A 190 -30.21 -14.27 24.86
C GLU A 190 -29.65 -13.84 26.23
N GLY A 191 -30.41 -13.00 26.93
CA GLY A 191 -30.12 -12.55 28.29
C GLY A 191 -29.71 -11.08 28.39
N ASP A 192 -29.93 -10.50 29.57
CA ASP A 192 -29.61 -9.10 29.87
C ASP A 192 -28.24 -8.93 30.56
N GLY A 193 -27.50 -10.04 30.70
CA GLY A 193 -26.19 -10.08 31.33
C GLY A 193 -25.05 -9.78 30.35
N PRO A 194 -23.79 -9.75 30.85
CA PRO A 194 -22.61 -9.62 29.98
C PRO A 194 -22.53 -10.76 28.96
N LEU A 195 -22.08 -10.44 27.75
CA LEU A 195 -21.82 -11.43 26.70
C LEU A 195 -20.75 -12.43 27.17
N ASN A 196 -20.99 -13.71 26.93
CA ASN A 196 -20.00 -14.76 27.15
C ASN A 196 -19.05 -14.85 25.93
N TYR A 197 -17.74 -14.71 26.17
CA TYR A 197 -16.73 -14.72 25.10
C TYR A 197 -16.76 -16.01 24.27
N ASP A 198 -16.77 -17.19 24.92
CA ASP A 198 -16.71 -18.48 24.24
C ASP A 198 -17.96 -18.73 23.39
N GLU A 199 -19.12 -18.30 23.87
CA GLU A 199 -20.37 -18.36 23.11
C GLU A 199 -20.32 -17.47 21.86
N VAL A 200 -19.85 -16.23 22.00
CA VAL A 200 -19.75 -15.29 20.88
C VAL A 200 -18.78 -15.80 19.81
N VAL A 201 -17.59 -16.26 20.22
CA VAL A 201 -16.59 -16.80 19.29
C VAL A 201 -17.12 -18.03 18.56
N LYS A 202 -17.77 -18.95 19.27
CA LYS A 202 -18.35 -20.16 18.66
C LYS A 202 -19.42 -19.86 17.61
N ARG A 203 -20.15 -18.74 17.73
CA ARG A 203 -21.14 -18.31 16.73
C ARG A 203 -20.52 -17.53 15.58
N TYR A 204 -19.36 -16.93 15.79
CA TYR A 204 -18.65 -16.15 14.80
C TYR A 204 -17.86 -17.03 13.82
N ASP A 205 -17.27 -18.12 14.33
CA ASP A 205 -16.55 -19.14 13.55
C ASP A 205 -17.49 -20.05 12.74
#